data_AF-A0A6A5B085-F1
#
_entry.id   AF-A0A6A5B085-F1
#
_cell.length_a   1.000
_cell.length_b   1.000
_cell.length_c   1.000
_cell.angle_alpha   90.00
_cell.angle_beta   90.00
_cell.angle_gamma   90.00
#
_symmetry.space_group_name_H-M   'P 1'
#
loop_
_entity.id
_entity.type
_entity.pdbx_description
1 polymer ?
#
loop_
_entity_poly.entity_id
_entity_poly.type
_entity_poly.pdbx_seq_one_letter_code
_entity_poly.pdbx_strand_id
1 'polypeptide(L)'
;MSASSFDEIEELVNWIRDRIRLPGYTQAKWTPSDSACVKDFADSLNIPALFISTNTAHVLRVGTTAPRDATTIMYFVKNGQVSVKPTTAVTALQFGTIHGEGISSLLQLMNTFYMQRLQQETSWPESIQKEFTAQFYRFMSSLTETVSRGCGKTVLYLPPIALDKANYKDKDLLQQLESTVIHWTRQIKEVVNNQDNAHDAEGAGPLEEIKFWEHRTEDLSGITDQLNRPGVKDIVDILSLAKSSYLQPFETLSQIIKQGSFEANDNLRFLKKLCPICEQMATASPFDIPSLLPKLLTSIRLIW
;
A
#
# COMPACT_ATOMS: atom_id res chain seq x y z
N MET A 1 -22.32 -42.11 25.15
CA MET A 1 -20.91 -42.41 24.83
C MET A 1 -20.23 -41.07 24.59
N SER A 2 -19.45 -40.58 25.55
CA SER A 2 -18.65 -39.36 25.33
C SER A 2 -17.51 -39.70 24.39
N ALA A 3 -17.40 -39.00 23.25
CA ALA A 3 -16.18 -39.02 22.46
C ALA A 3 -14.99 -38.72 23.39
N SER A 4 -13.90 -39.46 23.25
CA SER A 4 -12.72 -39.18 24.07
C SER A 4 -12.17 -37.81 23.66
N SER A 5 -11.59 -37.04 24.59
CA SER A 5 -10.94 -35.75 24.26
C SER A 5 -9.87 -35.88 23.17
N PHE A 6 -9.34 -37.08 22.95
CA PHE A 6 -8.41 -37.38 21.88
C PHE A 6 -9.09 -37.39 20.51
N ASP A 7 -10.26 -38.04 20.38
CA ASP A 7 -11.04 -38.09 19.14
C ASP A 7 -11.50 -36.69 18.70
N GLU A 8 -11.91 -35.86 19.67
CA GLU A 8 -12.33 -34.47 19.39
C GLU A 8 -11.18 -33.62 18.81
N ILE A 9 -9.95 -33.79 19.28
CA ILE A 9 -8.81 -33.04 18.74
C ILE A 9 -8.44 -33.52 17.33
N GLU A 10 -8.51 -34.83 17.07
CA GLU A 10 -8.22 -35.39 15.76
C GLU A 10 -9.24 -34.92 14.71
N GLU A 11 -10.52 -34.86 15.07
CA GLU A 11 -11.57 -34.27 14.23
C GLU A 11 -11.30 -32.80 13.91
N LEU A 12 -10.87 -31.99 14.89
CA LEU A 12 -10.56 -30.59 14.68
C LEU A 12 -9.34 -30.40 13.76
N VAL A 13 -8.29 -31.21 13.96
CA VAL A 13 -7.10 -31.22 13.10
C VAL A 13 -7.50 -31.54 11.66
N ASN A 14 -8.32 -32.57 11.45
CA ASN A 14 -8.80 -32.93 10.11
C ASN A 14 -9.67 -31.82 9.50
N TRP A 15 -10.54 -31.20 10.30
CA TRP A 15 -11.37 -30.07 9.86
C TRP A 15 -10.54 -28.89 9.35
N ILE A 16 -9.42 -28.59 10.02
CA ILE A 16 -8.46 -27.55 9.60
C ILE A 16 -7.73 -28.00 8.32
N ARG A 17 -7.20 -29.23 8.30
CA ARG A 17 -6.45 -29.79 7.15
C ARG A 17 -7.26 -29.77 5.87
N ASP A 18 -8.54 -30.12 5.92
CA ASP A 18 -9.43 -30.14 4.76
C ASP A 18 -9.70 -28.75 4.16
N ARG A 19 -9.47 -27.69 4.95
CA ARG A 19 -9.65 -26.30 4.54
C ARG A 19 -8.36 -25.65 4.05
N ILE A 20 -7.21 -26.31 4.14
CA ILE A 20 -5.94 -25.74 3.67
C ILE A 20 -6.01 -25.53 2.17
N ARG A 21 -5.88 -24.27 1.75
CA ARG A 21 -5.81 -23.84 0.34
C ARG A 21 -4.52 -23.05 0.13
N LEU A 22 -3.40 -23.78 0.20
CA LEU A 22 -2.05 -23.25 -0.02
C LEU A 22 -1.42 -23.86 -1.29
N PRO A 23 -0.72 -23.07 -2.12
CA PRO A 23 -0.02 -23.58 -3.29
C PRO A 23 0.98 -24.69 -2.93
N GLY A 24 0.89 -25.85 -3.58
CA GLY A 24 1.81 -26.97 -3.37
C GLY A 24 1.66 -27.71 -2.03
N TYR A 25 0.58 -27.44 -1.28
CA TYR A 25 0.23 -28.23 -0.10
C TYR A 25 -0.33 -29.59 -0.50
N THR A 26 0.11 -30.64 0.19
CA THR A 26 -0.49 -31.97 0.16
C THR A 26 -0.64 -32.47 1.58
N GLN A 27 -1.69 -33.27 1.85
CA GLN A 27 -1.97 -33.78 3.20
C GLN A 27 -0.82 -34.59 3.81
N ALA A 28 0.06 -35.17 2.98
CA ALA A 28 1.23 -35.93 3.38
C ALA A 28 2.35 -35.09 4.02
N LYS A 29 2.34 -33.75 3.83
CA LYS A 29 3.31 -32.83 4.44
C LYS A 29 3.00 -32.50 5.90
N TRP A 30 1.86 -32.96 6.41
CA TRP A 30 1.43 -32.73 7.79
C TRP A 30 2.18 -33.64 8.76
N THR A 31 2.67 -33.08 9.85
CA THR A 31 3.46 -33.79 10.87
C THR A 31 2.72 -33.88 12.22
N PRO A 32 3.13 -34.79 13.12
CA PRO A 32 2.58 -34.83 14.47
C PRO A 32 2.77 -33.53 15.26
N SER A 33 3.86 -32.78 14.99
CA SER A 33 4.12 -31.48 15.60
C SER A 33 3.09 -30.43 15.18
N ASP A 34 2.59 -30.50 13.94
CA ASP A 34 1.56 -29.59 13.45
C ASP A 34 0.22 -29.86 14.16
N SER A 35 -0.13 -31.14 14.37
CA SER A 35 -1.30 -31.53 15.16
C SER A 35 -1.21 -31.04 16.62
N ALA A 36 -0.03 -31.13 17.24
CA ALA A 36 0.20 -30.61 18.58
C ALA A 36 0.00 -29.08 18.63
N CYS A 37 0.51 -28.35 17.63
CA CYS A 37 0.31 -26.90 17.53
C CYS A 37 -1.17 -26.52 17.38
N VAL A 38 -1.94 -27.27 16.58
CA VAL A 38 -3.40 -27.09 16.47
C VAL A 38 -4.10 -27.33 17.80
N LYS A 39 -3.69 -28.35 18.55
CA LYS A 39 -4.25 -28.62 19.88
C LYS A 39 -3.98 -27.48 20.85
N ASP A 40 -2.74 -27.02 20.95
CA ASP A 40 -2.38 -25.90 21.82
C ASP A 40 -3.16 -24.64 21.46
N PHE A 41 -3.29 -24.36 20.15
CA PHE A 41 -4.15 -23.30 19.65
C PHE A 41 -5.60 -23.48 20.09
N ALA A 42 -6.19 -24.67 19.90
CA ALA A 42 -7.59 -24.92 20.20
C ALA A 42 -7.92 -24.80 21.69
N ASP A 43 -7.06 -25.36 22.55
CA ASP A 43 -7.27 -25.44 24.00
C ASP A 43 -6.97 -24.10 24.70
N SER A 44 -5.95 -23.37 24.25
CA SER A 44 -5.50 -22.15 24.92
C SER A 44 -6.36 -20.93 24.61
N LEU A 45 -6.89 -20.28 25.66
CA LEU A 45 -7.62 -19.01 25.53
C LEU A 45 -6.70 -17.83 25.13
N ASN A 46 -5.39 -17.98 25.34
CA ASN A 46 -4.38 -16.94 25.10
C ASN A 46 -3.73 -17.02 23.71
N ILE A 47 -4.09 -18.04 22.92
CA ILE A 47 -3.59 -18.19 21.55
C ILE A 47 -4.73 -17.82 20.60
N PRO A 48 -4.77 -16.58 20.08
CA PRO A 48 -5.89 -16.09 19.29
C PRO A 48 -5.87 -16.57 17.85
N ALA A 49 -4.71 -17.00 17.33
CA ALA A 49 -4.54 -17.29 15.92
C ALA A 49 -3.60 -18.47 15.65
N LEU A 50 -3.90 -19.18 14.58
CA LEU A 50 -3.08 -20.20 13.95
C LEU A 50 -2.76 -19.75 12.52
N PHE A 51 -1.52 -19.94 12.10
CA PHE A 51 -1.02 -19.58 10.78
C PHE A 51 -0.40 -20.81 10.13
N ILE A 52 -0.71 -20.98 8.85
CA ILE A 52 -0.21 -22.07 8.02
C ILE A 52 0.38 -21.45 6.76
N SER A 53 1.64 -21.77 6.46
CA SER A 53 2.31 -21.33 5.26
C SER A 53 3.24 -22.40 4.70
N THR A 54 3.70 -22.20 3.47
CA THR A 54 4.74 -23.02 2.85
C THR A 54 5.95 -22.15 2.56
N ASN A 55 7.15 -22.60 2.92
CA ASN A 55 8.38 -21.89 2.54
C ASN A 55 8.75 -22.14 1.07
N THR A 56 9.85 -21.53 0.59
CA THR A 56 10.37 -21.70 -0.78
C THR A 56 10.76 -23.13 -1.12
N ALA A 57 11.07 -23.96 -0.12
CA ALA A 57 11.32 -25.40 -0.27
C ALA A 57 10.03 -26.25 -0.20
N HIS A 58 8.86 -25.61 -0.24
CA HIS A 58 7.53 -26.23 -0.10
C HIS A 58 7.32 -27.04 1.18
N VAL A 59 8.08 -26.74 2.23
CA VAL A 59 7.91 -27.31 3.57
C VAL A 59 6.78 -26.56 4.28
N LEU A 60 5.85 -27.31 4.85
CA LEU A 60 4.74 -26.78 5.63
C LEU A 60 5.25 -26.19 6.94
N ARG A 61 4.73 -25.02 7.32
CA ARG A 61 4.92 -24.42 8.63
C ARG A 61 3.56 -24.15 9.24
N VAL A 62 3.31 -24.72 10.40
CA VAL A 62 2.13 -24.46 11.23
C VAL A 62 2.61 -23.83 12.52
N GLY A 63 2.03 -22.69 12.89
CA GLY A 63 2.47 -21.96 14.07
C GLY A 63 1.45 -20.93 14.53
N THR A 64 1.63 -20.40 15.73
CA THR A 64 0.71 -19.42 16.35
C THR A 64 1.18 -17.97 16.21
N THR A 65 2.32 -17.79 15.55
CA THR A 65 2.93 -16.48 15.25
C THR A 65 2.90 -16.27 13.75
N ALA A 66 2.43 -15.10 13.30
CA ALA A 66 2.36 -14.79 11.88
C ALA A 66 3.76 -14.82 11.23
N PRO A 67 3.97 -15.63 10.19
CA PRO A 67 5.27 -15.70 9.51
C PRO A 67 5.52 -14.41 8.73
N ARG A 68 6.75 -13.89 8.78
CA ARG A 68 7.15 -12.65 8.09
C ARG A 68 7.75 -12.88 6.70
N ASP A 69 8.17 -14.11 6.42
CA ASP A 69 8.88 -14.53 5.21
C ASP A 69 7.99 -15.31 4.22
N ALA A 70 6.70 -15.47 4.53
CA ALA A 70 5.77 -16.24 3.72
C ALA A 70 4.99 -15.33 2.77
N THR A 71 4.94 -15.71 1.49
CA THR A 71 4.16 -15.01 0.45
C THR A 71 2.70 -15.42 0.41
N THR A 72 2.33 -16.56 0.99
CA THR A 72 0.93 -16.97 1.14
C THR A 72 0.75 -17.59 2.51
N ILE A 73 -0.18 -17.03 3.27
CA ILE A 73 -0.45 -17.41 4.65
C ILE A 73 -1.94 -17.70 4.75
N MET A 74 -2.29 -18.92 5.14
CA MET A 74 -3.63 -19.22 5.59
C MET A 74 -3.69 -19.00 7.10
N TYR A 75 -4.73 -18.33 7.58
CA TYR A 75 -4.93 -18.06 8.99
C TYR A 75 -6.24 -18.66 9.49
N PHE A 76 -6.28 -18.96 10.78
CA PHE A 76 -7.48 -19.27 11.56
C PHE A 76 -7.41 -18.43 12.84
N VAL A 77 -8.37 -17.53 13.04
CA VAL A 77 -8.44 -16.60 14.16
C VAL A 77 -9.70 -16.90 14.97
N LYS A 78 -9.55 -16.96 16.29
CA LYS A 78 -10.66 -17.17 17.21
C LYS A 78 -11.52 -15.92 17.31
N ASN A 79 -12.83 -16.12 17.31
CA ASN A 79 -13.80 -15.08 17.58
C ASN A 79 -13.92 -14.87 19.11
N GLY A 80 -12.98 -14.14 19.68
CA GLY A 80 -12.85 -13.91 21.12
C GLY A 80 -11.93 -14.90 21.83
N GLN A 81 -11.91 -14.85 23.16
CA GLN A 81 -11.10 -15.72 24.01
C GLN A 81 -11.84 -17.02 24.32
N VAL A 82 -11.90 -17.92 23.33
CA VAL A 82 -12.65 -19.17 23.41
C VAL A 82 -11.77 -20.39 23.14
N SER A 83 -12.10 -21.53 23.77
CA SER A 83 -11.57 -22.81 23.34
C SER A 83 -12.38 -23.31 22.15
N VAL A 84 -11.71 -23.96 21.19
CA VAL A 84 -12.31 -24.39 19.94
C VAL A 84 -12.48 -25.90 19.97
N LYS A 85 -13.71 -26.36 19.71
CA LYS A 85 -14.05 -27.78 19.56
C LYS A 85 -14.49 -28.05 18.12
N PRO A 86 -14.48 -29.30 17.64
CA PRO A 86 -14.98 -29.63 16.29
C PRO A 86 -16.38 -29.08 16.01
N THR A 87 -17.27 -29.21 16.98
CA THR A 87 -18.66 -28.76 16.88
C THR A 87 -18.82 -27.24 16.84
N THR A 88 -17.88 -26.49 17.42
CA THR A 88 -17.91 -25.02 17.48
C THR A 88 -16.98 -24.35 16.47
N ALA A 89 -16.11 -25.10 15.78
CA ALA A 89 -15.06 -24.59 14.90
C ALA A 89 -15.60 -23.61 13.84
N VAL A 90 -16.76 -23.90 13.23
CA VAL A 90 -17.35 -23.07 12.18
C VAL A 90 -17.75 -21.68 12.69
N THR A 91 -18.27 -21.59 13.92
CA THR A 91 -18.74 -20.32 14.51
C THR A 91 -17.66 -19.61 15.32
N ALA A 92 -16.71 -20.38 15.88
CA ALA A 92 -15.64 -19.87 16.73
C ALA A 92 -14.42 -19.41 15.94
N LEU A 93 -14.25 -19.82 14.67
CA LEU A 93 -13.11 -19.46 13.84
C LEU A 93 -13.50 -18.60 12.65
N GLN A 94 -12.70 -17.57 12.41
CA GLN A 94 -12.61 -16.88 11.12
C GLN A 94 -11.33 -17.34 10.43
N PHE A 95 -11.42 -17.75 9.16
CA PHE A 95 -10.27 -18.24 8.44
C PHE A 95 -10.26 -17.73 7.00
N GLY A 96 -9.08 -17.64 6.43
CA GLY A 96 -8.88 -17.11 5.09
C GLY A 96 -7.42 -17.23 4.67
N THR A 97 -7.14 -16.81 3.44
CA THR A 97 -5.79 -16.81 2.87
C THR A 97 -5.40 -15.38 2.53
N ILE A 98 -4.21 -14.99 2.97
CA ILE A 98 -3.55 -13.73 2.63
C ILE A 98 -2.47 -14.06 1.61
N HIS A 99 -2.47 -13.35 0.48
CA HIS A 99 -1.47 -13.47 -0.57
C HIS A 99 -0.58 -12.23 -0.64
N GLY A 100 0.68 -12.42 -0.98
CA GLY A 100 1.65 -11.36 -1.21
C GLY A 100 1.90 -10.45 0.00
N GLU A 101 2.03 -9.16 -0.26
CA GLU A 101 2.18 -8.13 0.76
C GLU A 101 0.87 -7.90 1.51
N GLY A 102 0.86 -8.21 2.80
CA GLY A 102 -0.37 -8.17 3.62
C GLY A 102 -1.08 -6.82 3.62
N ILE A 103 -0.34 -5.71 3.54
CA ILE A 103 -0.90 -4.35 3.52
C ILE A 103 -1.61 -4.08 2.18
N SER A 104 -1.03 -4.51 1.06
CA SER A 104 -1.63 -4.38 -0.28
C SER A 104 -2.92 -5.22 -0.39
N SER A 105 -2.91 -6.44 0.15
CA SER A 105 -4.11 -7.27 0.27
C SER A 105 -5.20 -6.62 1.15
N LEU A 106 -4.81 -5.99 2.27
CA LEU A 106 -5.74 -5.26 3.12
C LEU A 106 -6.36 -4.07 2.37
N LEU A 107 -5.56 -3.31 1.62
CA LEU A 107 -6.07 -2.18 0.82
C LEU A 107 -7.11 -2.64 -0.21
N GLN A 108 -6.85 -3.76 -0.88
CA GLN A 108 -7.81 -4.35 -1.82
C GLN A 108 -9.09 -4.80 -1.12
N LEU A 109 -8.98 -5.50 0.01
CA LEU A 109 -10.15 -5.97 0.77
C LEU A 109 -11.02 -4.81 1.27
N MET A 110 -10.38 -3.75 1.76
CA MET A 110 -11.07 -2.56 2.24
C MET A 110 -11.76 -1.80 1.09
N ASN A 111 -11.10 -1.65 -0.06
CA ASN A 111 -11.69 -1.01 -1.25
C ASN A 111 -12.83 -1.81 -1.89
N THR A 112 -12.78 -3.14 -1.84
CA THR A 112 -13.72 -3.99 -2.57
C THR A 112 -14.89 -4.45 -1.70
N PHE A 113 -14.64 -5.10 -0.58
CA PHE A 113 -15.69 -5.70 0.24
C PHE A 113 -16.23 -4.70 1.27
N TYR A 114 -15.36 -4.10 2.08
CA TYR A 114 -15.80 -3.26 3.19
C TYR A 114 -16.36 -1.90 2.73
N MET A 115 -15.80 -1.31 1.66
CA MET A 115 -16.35 -0.09 1.06
C MET A 115 -17.79 -0.31 0.58
N GLN A 116 -18.04 -1.41 -0.14
CA GLN A 116 -19.38 -1.73 -0.64
C GLN A 116 -20.34 -1.99 0.52
N ARG A 117 -19.90 -2.74 1.54
CA ARG A 117 -20.70 -3.01 2.73
C ARG A 117 -21.03 -1.74 3.51
N LEU A 118 -20.10 -0.80 3.61
CA LEU A 118 -20.32 0.51 4.25
C LEU A 118 -21.35 1.35 3.48
N GLN A 119 -21.27 1.37 2.15
CA GLN A 119 -22.21 2.11 1.29
C GLN A 119 -23.63 1.51 1.30
N GLN A 120 -23.74 0.20 1.51
CA GLN A 120 -25.03 -0.52 1.58
C GLN A 120 -25.64 -0.52 2.99
N GLU A 121 -24.91 -0.06 4.01
CA GLU A 121 -25.40 -0.08 5.38
C GLU A 121 -26.45 1.02 5.59
N THR A 122 -27.68 0.62 5.90
CA THR A 122 -28.80 1.55 6.14
C THR A 122 -29.39 1.41 7.54
N SER A 123 -28.90 0.48 8.35
CA SER A 123 -29.45 0.23 9.69
C SER A 123 -28.92 1.19 10.76
N TRP A 124 -27.82 1.90 10.48
CA TRP A 124 -27.17 2.75 11.45
C TRP A 124 -27.83 4.12 11.56
N PRO A 125 -27.85 4.72 12.77
CA PRO A 125 -28.16 6.13 12.92
C PRO A 125 -27.23 7.00 12.07
N GLU A 126 -27.77 8.08 11.50
CA GLU A 126 -27.05 8.96 10.57
C GLU A 126 -25.74 9.50 11.16
N SER A 127 -25.73 9.85 12.46
CA SER A 127 -24.53 10.34 13.14
C SER A 127 -23.41 9.30 13.18
N ILE A 128 -23.74 8.04 13.47
CA ILE A 128 -22.79 6.93 13.52
C ILE A 128 -22.29 6.61 12.11
N GLN A 129 -23.20 6.58 11.14
CA GLN A 129 -22.83 6.33 9.75
C GLN A 129 -21.85 7.39 9.23
N LYS A 130 -22.12 8.67 9.49
CA LYS A 130 -21.23 9.77 9.11
C LYS A 130 -19.88 9.68 9.79
N GLU A 131 -19.85 9.50 11.11
CA GLU A 131 -18.60 9.42 11.88
C GLU A 131 -17.73 8.24 11.43
N PHE A 132 -18.32 7.05 11.33
CA PHE A 132 -17.60 5.86 10.90
C PHE A 132 -17.09 5.99 9.46
N THR A 133 -17.90 6.54 8.55
CA THR A 133 -17.50 6.78 7.15
C THR A 133 -16.32 7.73 7.07
N ALA A 134 -16.31 8.81 7.87
CA ALA A 134 -15.18 9.72 7.94
C ALA A 134 -13.91 9.02 8.45
N GLN A 135 -14.00 8.18 9.49
CA GLN A 135 -12.86 7.39 9.98
C GLN A 135 -12.39 6.35 8.96
N PHE A 136 -13.31 5.70 8.26
CA PHE A 136 -13.00 4.75 7.21
C PHE A 136 -12.19 5.42 6.09
N TYR A 137 -12.60 6.59 5.62
CA TYR A 137 -11.85 7.31 4.60
C TYR A 137 -10.47 7.81 5.07
N ARG A 138 -10.34 8.22 6.33
CA ARG A 138 -9.01 8.53 6.91
C ARG A 138 -8.12 7.30 6.93
N PHE A 139 -8.65 6.16 7.36
CA PHE A 139 -7.93 4.90 7.35
C PHE A 139 -7.51 4.50 5.93
N MET A 140 -8.41 4.60 4.96
CA MET A 140 -8.12 4.32 3.55
C MET A 140 -7.05 5.24 2.97
N SER A 141 -7.05 6.51 3.37
CA SER A 141 -6.01 7.46 2.99
C SER A 141 -4.64 7.05 3.51
N SER A 142 -4.53 6.75 4.81
CA SER A 142 -3.28 6.29 5.42
C SER A 142 -2.82 4.94 4.87
N LEU A 143 -3.75 4.03 4.58
CA LEU A 143 -3.44 2.72 4.02
C LEU A 143 -2.93 2.83 2.57
N THR A 144 -3.59 3.66 1.76
CA THR A 144 -3.17 3.97 0.38
C THR A 144 -1.78 4.59 0.36
N GLU A 145 -1.52 5.56 1.25
CA GLU A 145 -0.21 6.18 1.41
C GLU A 145 0.86 5.15 1.78
N THR A 146 0.58 4.27 2.75
CA THR A 146 1.54 3.26 3.21
C THR A 146 1.91 2.27 2.11
N VAL A 147 0.91 1.75 1.39
CA VAL A 147 1.14 0.82 0.26
C VAL A 147 1.94 1.52 -0.84
N SER A 148 1.52 2.71 -1.24
CA SER A 148 2.15 3.44 -2.35
C SER A 148 3.59 3.83 -2.03
N ARG A 149 3.85 4.29 -0.80
CA ARG A 149 5.19 4.60 -0.30
C ARG A 149 6.10 3.36 -0.31
N GLY A 150 5.56 2.18 0.02
CA GLY A 150 6.27 0.90 -0.12
C GLY A 150 6.69 0.58 -1.56
N CYS A 151 5.92 1.05 -2.54
CA CYS A 151 6.23 0.94 -3.97
C CYS A 151 7.05 2.13 -4.52
N GLY A 152 7.50 3.07 -3.67
CA GLY A 152 8.22 4.28 -4.10
C GLY A 152 7.34 5.30 -4.82
N LYS A 153 6.02 5.28 -4.63
CA LYS A 153 5.06 6.17 -5.31
C LYS A 153 4.25 6.99 -4.33
N THR A 154 3.90 8.21 -4.75
CA THR A 154 2.94 9.04 -4.02
C THR A 154 1.56 8.92 -4.67
N VAL A 155 0.55 8.46 -3.90
CA VAL A 155 -0.83 8.34 -4.38
C VAL A 155 -1.79 9.09 -3.47
N LEU A 156 -2.49 10.06 -4.06
CA LEU A 156 -3.54 10.83 -3.44
C LEU A 156 -4.84 10.01 -3.42
N TYR A 157 -5.22 9.54 -2.24
CA TYR A 157 -6.47 8.81 -2.04
C TYR A 157 -7.66 9.74 -2.35
N LEU A 158 -8.54 9.28 -3.25
CA LEU A 158 -9.78 9.97 -3.59
C LEU A 158 -10.95 9.20 -2.96
N PRO A 159 -11.63 9.75 -1.94
CA PRO A 159 -12.78 9.08 -1.34
C PRO A 159 -13.92 8.94 -2.36
N PRO A 160 -14.65 7.82 -2.37
CA PRO A 160 -15.76 7.57 -3.31
C PRO A 160 -17.02 8.32 -2.89
N ILE A 161 -16.95 9.65 -2.92
CA ILE A 161 -18.06 10.54 -2.62
C ILE A 161 -18.83 10.79 -3.92
N ALA A 162 -20.16 10.71 -3.87
CA ALA A 162 -21.02 11.09 -5.00
C ALA A 162 -21.02 12.61 -5.16
N LEU A 163 -20.15 13.12 -6.03
CA LEU A 163 -19.99 14.57 -6.26
C LEU A 163 -21.04 15.15 -7.24
N ASP A 164 -21.75 14.29 -7.98
CA ASP A 164 -22.79 14.66 -8.96
C ASP A 164 -23.99 15.39 -8.35
N LYS A 165 -24.21 15.22 -7.04
CA LYS A 165 -25.26 15.90 -6.27
C LYS A 165 -24.72 16.70 -5.09
N ALA A 166 -23.42 16.98 -5.08
CA ALA A 166 -22.77 17.67 -3.98
C ALA A 166 -23.36 19.07 -3.77
N ASN A 167 -23.89 19.32 -2.58
CA ASN A 167 -24.31 20.64 -2.16
C ASN A 167 -23.21 21.28 -1.33
N TYR A 168 -22.55 22.32 -1.85
CA TYR A 168 -21.50 23.05 -1.13
C TYR A 168 -22.00 23.75 0.15
N LYS A 169 -23.31 23.73 0.44
CA LYS A 169 -23.88 24.21 1.71
C LYS A 169 -23.99 23.11 2.77
N ASP A 170 -23.76 21.85 2.40
CA ASP A 170 -23.68 20.75 3.34
C ASP A 170 -22.34 20.83 4.10
N LYS A 171 -22.44 21.15 5.38
CA LYS A 171 -21.27 21.34 6.25
C LYS A 171 -20.50 20.04 6.47
N ASP A 172 -21.18 18.90 6.51
CA ASP A 172 -20.54 17.60 6.77
C ASP A 172 -19.73 17.18 5.54
N LEU A 173 -20.32 17.33 4.35
CA LEU A 173 -19.64 17.13 3.08
C LEU A 173 -18.42 18.06 2.96
N LEU A 174 -18.59 19.36 3.21
CA LEU A 174 -17.47 20.31 3.16
C LEU A 174 -16.34 19.90 4.11
N GLN A 175 -16.64 19.58 5.36
CA GLN A 175 -15.63 19.17 6.34
C GLN A 175 -14.85 17.92 5.88
N GLN A 176 -15.53 16.99 5.21
CA GLN A 176 -14.92 15.79 4.65
C GLN A 176 -14.01 16.10 3.45
N LEU A 177 -14.44 16.99 2.55
CA LEU A 177 -13.63 17.45 1.43
C LEU A 177 -12.40 18.24 1.91
N GLU A 178 -12.57 19.12 2.89
CA GLU A 178 -11.48 19.86 3.54
C GLU A 178 -10.47 18.89 4.18
N SER A 179 -10.94 17.89 4.93
CA SER A 179 -10.08 16.85 5.52
C SER A 179 -9.25 16.11 4.46
N THR A 180 -9.86 15.85 3.30
CA THR A 180 -9.21 15.19 2.16
C THR A 180 -8.11 16.08 1.57
N VAL A 181 -8.42 17.35 1.31
CA VAL A 181 -7.46 18.33 0.76
C VAL A 181 -6.31 18.63 1.73
N ILE A 182 -6.58 18.72 3.04
CA ILE A 182 -5.53 18.87 4.07
C ILE A 182 -4.55 17.70 4.00
N HIS A 183 -5.06 16.47 3.86
CA HIS A 183 -4.23 15.29 3.79
C HIS A 183 -3.39 15.26 2.49
N TRP A 184 -3.98 15.60 1.33
CA TRP A 184 -3.22 15.74 0.08
C TRP A 184 -2.15 16.82 0.18
N THR A 185 -2.47 17.97 0.77
CA THR A 185 -1.53 19.08 0.99
C THR A 185 -0.31 18.60 1.79
N ARG A 186 -0.51 17.82 2.87
CA ARG A 186 0.58 17.23 3.63
C ARG A 186 1.44 16.31 2.76
N GLN A 187 0.84 15.37 2.03
CA GLN A 187 1.58 14.42 1.20
C GLN A 187 2.41 15.14 0.13
N ILE A 188 1.82 16.12 -0.57
CA ILE A 188 2.52 16.90 -1.59
C ILE A 188 3.67 17.70 -0.97
N LYS A 189 3.46 18.29 0.22
CA LYS A 189 4.51 19.01 0.93
C LYS A 189 5.70 18.11 1.29
N GLU A 190 5.45 16.86 1.69
CA GLU A 190 6.52 15.89 1.94
C GLU A 190 7.34 15.62 0.67
N VAL A 191 6.68 15.44 -0.48
CA VAL A 191 7.34 15.24 -1.78
C VAL A 191 8.20 16.46 -2.14
N VAL A 192 7.64 17.66 -2.05
CA VAL A 192 8.37 18.91 -2.35
C VAL A 192 9.56 19.10 -1.41
N ASN A 193 9.42 18.80 -0.12
CA ASN A 193 10.54 18.93 0.82
C ASN A 193 11.62 17.86 0.62
N ASN A 194 11.24 16.62 0.31
CA ASN A 194 12.20 15.53 0.07
C ASN A 194 13.05 15.79 -1.17
N GLN A 195 12.52 16.57 -2.11
CA GLN A 195 13.22 16.98 -3.33
C GLN A 195 14.39 17.91 -3.10
N ASP A 196 14.32 18.75 -2.06
CA ASP A 196 15.40 19.70 -1.72
C ASP A 196 16.55 19.01 -0.98
N ASN A 197 16.27 17.90 -0.28
CA ASN A 197 17.26 17.19 0.55
C ASN A 197 18.06 16.12 -0.19
N ALA A 198 17.68 15.75 -1.42
CA ALA A 198 18.32 14.65 -2.15
C ALA A 198 19.62 15.05 -2.87
N HIS A 199 19.96 16.34 -2.89
CA HIS A 199 21.10 16.88 -3.64
C HIS A 199 22.47 16.70 -2.93
N ASP A 200 22.48 16.32 -1.65
CA ASP A 200 23.70 16.28 -0.82
C ASP A 200 24.39 14.91 -0.75
N ALA A 201 24.15 14.00 -1.72
CA ALA A 201 24.82 12.71 -1.77
C ALA A 201 26.25 12.86 -2.32
N GLU A 202 27.20 13.26 -1.45
CA GLU A 202 28.64 13.18 -1.74
C GLU A 202 29.00 11.75 -2.18
N GLY A 203 29.21 11.55 -3.49
CA GLY A 203 29.59 10.26 -4.08
C GLY A 203 28.70 9.71 -5.20
N ALA A 204 27.61 10.39 -5.58
CA ALA A 204 26.81 9.99 -6.73
C ALA A 204 27.53 10.28 -8.06
N GLY A 205 27.61 9.26 -8.93
CA GLY A 205 28.15 9.41 -10.29
C GLY A 205 27.11 9.95 -11.29
N PRO A 206 27.52 10.25 -12.54
CA PRO A 206 26.62 10.81 -13.55
C PRO A 206 25.41 9.91 -13.88
N LEU A 207 25.57 8.59 -13.79
CA LEU A 207 24.47 7.65 -14.06
C LEU A 207 23.48 7.59 -12.90
N GLU A 208 23.95 7.72 -11.67
CA GLU A 208 23.13 7.83 -10.47
C GLU A 208 22.29 9.11 -10.51
N GLU A 209 22.88 10.24 -10.93
CA GLU A 209 22.16 11.50 -11.14
C GLU A 209 21.05 11.34 -12.17
N ILE A 210 21.31 10.66 -13.31
CA ILE A 210 20.28 10.42 -14.32
C ILE A 210 19.13 9.58 -13.74
N LYS A 211 19.44 8.49 -13.01
CA LYS A 211 18.43 7.64 -12.37
C LYS A 211 17.60 8.42 -11.35
N PHE A 212 18.23 9.34 -10.62
CA PHE A 212 17.54 10.25 -9.72
C PHE A 212 16.51 11.11 -10.48
N TRP A 213 16.91 11.72 -11.60
CA TRP A 213 15.98 12.50 -12.44
C TRP A 213 14.90 11.64 -13.10
N GLU A 214 15.15 10.36 -13.39
CA GLU A 214 14.12 9.41 -13.84
C GLU A 214 13.06 9.18 -12.76
N HIS A 215 13.48 8.84 -11.54
CA HIS A 215 12.57 8.62 -10.42
C HIS A 215 11.79 9.90 -10.07
N ARG A 216 12.47 11.06 -10.03
CA ARG A 216 11.83 12.35 -9.77
C ARG A 216 10.78 12.69 -10.82
N THR A 217 11.11 12.46 -12.09
CA THR A 217 10.17 12.67 -13.20
C THR A 217 8.95 11.77 -13.09
N GLU A 218 9.14 10.48 -12.75
CA GLU A 218 8.02 9.53 -12.57
C GLU A 218 7.09 9.98 -11.44
N ASP A 219 7.62 10.34 -10.27
CA ASP A 219 6.81 10.72 -9.11
C ASP A 219 6.08 12.05 -9.37
N LEU A 220 6.77 13.09 -9.86
CA LEU A 220 6.16 14.40 -10.14
C LEU A 220 5.11 14.35 -11.27
N SER A 221 5.39 13.60 -12.33
CA SER A 221 4.41 13.41 -13.42
C SER A 221 3.22 12.60 -12.92
N GLY A 222 3.46 11.55 -12.13
CA GLY A 222 2.41 10.74 -11.51
C GLY A 222 1.50 11.55 -10.58
N ILE A 223 2.04 12.45 -9.77
CA ILE A 223 1.23 13.36 -8.95
C ILE A 223 0.49 14.37 -9.83
N THR A 224 1.14 14.92 -10.86
CA THR A 224 0.51 15.86 -11.81
C THR A 224 -0.71 15.24 -12.49
N ASP A 225 -0.62 13.99 -12.93
CA ASP A 225 -1.74 13.25 -13.51
C ASP A 225 -2.87 13.05 -12.51
N GLN A 226 -2.54 12.74 -11.26
CA GLN A 226 -3.52 12.61 -10.18
C GLN A 226 -4.24 13.92 -9.88
N LEU A 227 -3.53 15.04 -9.84
CA LEU A 227 -4.11 16.38 -9.68
C LEU A 227 -5.06 16.76 -10.83
N ASN A 228 -4.90 16.14 -12.00
CA ASN A 228 -5.74 16.37 -13.16
C ASN A 228 -6.96 15.45 -13.25
N ARG A 229 -7.10 14.47 -12.33
CA ARG A 229 -8.26 13.55 -12.29
C ARG A 229 -9.57 14.34 -12.09
N PRO A 230 -10.66 13.96 -12.77
CA PRO A 230 -11.95 14.64 -12.64
C PRO A 230 -12.40 14.84 -11.20
N GLY A 231 -12.41 13.77 -10.38
CA GLY A 231 -12.84 13.88 -8.99
C GLY A 231 -11.96 14.76 -8.09
N VAL A 232 -10.68 14.99 -8.44
CA VAL A 232 -9.86 15.96 -7.72
C VAL A 232 -10.27 17.39 -8.10
N LYS A 233 -10.50 17.65 -9.39
CA LYS A 233 -10.99 18.94 -9.89
C LYS A 233 -12.36 19.28 -9.31
N ASP A 234 -13.28 18.31 -9.27
CA ASP A 234 -14.61 18.50 -8.69
C ASP A 234 -14.54 18.93 -7.21
N ILE A 235 -13.65 18.31 -6.42
CA ILE A 235 -13.44 18.68 -5.02
C ILE A 235 -12.87 20.10 -4.89
N VAL A 236 -11.90 20.45 -5.74
CA VAL A 236 -11.32 21.81 -5.80
C VAL A 236 -12.41 22.84 -6.14
N ASP A 237 -13.25 22.56 -7.13
CA ASP A 237 -14.31 23.46 -7.56
C ASP A 237 -15.36 23.68 -6.45
N ILE A 238 -15.78 22.60 -5.77
CA ILE A 238 -16.72 22.68 -4.64
C ILE A 238 -16.12 23.52 -3.50
N LEU A 239 -14.87 23.28 -3.12
CA LEU A 239 -14.20 24.01 -2.05
C LEU A 239 -13.95 25.48 -2.40
N SER A 240 -13.72 25.77 -3.69
CA SER A 240 -13.60 27.13 -4.21
C SER A 240 -14.92 27.89 -4.10
N LEU A 241 -16.04 27.27 -4.50
CA LEU A 241 -17.38 27.83 -4.32
C LEU A 241 -17.72 28.08 -2.85
N ALA A 242 -17.27 27.20 -1.97
CA ALA A 242 -17.42 27.33 -0.52
C ALA A 242 -16.44 28.32 0.14
N LYS A 243 -15.46 28.84 -0.61
CA LYS A 243 -14.39 29.73 -0.12
C LYS A 243 -13.60 29.12 1.03
N SER A 244 -13.27 27.84 0.94
CA SER A 244 -12.50 27.14 1.98
C SER A 244 -11.08 27.70 2.11
N SER A 245 -10.65 27.97 3.35
CA SER A 245 -9.29 28.45 3.63
C SER A 245 -8.21 27.38 3.43
N TYR A 246 -8.60 26.10 3.37
CA TYR A 246 -7.67 24.98 3.16
C TYR A 246 -7.29 24.76 1.69
N LEU A 247 -7.97 25.43 0.75
CA LEU A 247 -7.72 25.25 -0.67
C LEU A 247 -6.44 25.94 -1.15
N GLN A 248 -6.17 27.17 -0.69
CA GLN A 248 -5.03 27.97 -1.16
C GLN A 248 -3.66 27.27 -0.97
N PRO A 249 -3.35 26.64 0.18
CA PRO A 249 -2.10 25.90 0.34
C PRO A 249 -1.98 24.71 -0.64
N PHE A 250 -3.09 24.00 -0.87
CA PHE A 250 -3.13 22.88 -1.80
C PHE A 250 -2.87 23.33 -3.24
N GLU A 251 -3.52 24.39 -3.70
CA GLU A 251 -3.33 24.94 -5.04
C GLU A 251 -1.90 25.43 -5.26
N THR A 252 -1.34 26.11 -4.26
CA THR A 252 0.05 26.59 -4.30
C THR A 252 1.03 25.43 -4.50
N LEU A 253 0.91 24.38 -3.68
CA LEU A 253 1.76 23.19 -3.81
C LEU A 253 1.49 22.43 -5.12
N SER A 254 0.24 22.38 -5.57
CA SER A 254 -0.13 21.75 -6.85
C SER A 254 0.53 22.43 -8.03
N GLN A 255 0.65 23.76 -8.02
CA GLN A 255 1.38 24.49 -9.06
C GLN A 255 2.89 24.21 -9.00
N ILE A 256 3.48 24.14 -7.80
CA ILE A 256 4.89 23.77 -7.62
C ILE A 256 5.16 22.38 -8.21
N ILE A 257 4.29 21.39 -7.93
CA ILE A 257 4.41 20.05 -8.52
C ILE A 257 4.33 20.07 -10.04
N LYS A 258 3.37 20.82 -10.62
CA LYS A 258 3.21 20.90 -12.08
C LYS A 258 4.43 21.54 -12.74
N GLN A 259 4.95 22.62 -12.15
CA GLN A 259 6.16 23.29 -12.63
C GLN A 259 7.37 22.38 -12.49
N GLY A 260 7.57 21.77 -11.34
CA GLY A 260 8.67 20.83 -11.10
C GLY A 260 8.59 19.59 -12.00
N SER A 261 7.40 19.13 -12.34
CA SER A 261 7.18 18.04 -13.31
C SER A 261 7.66 18.44 -14.70
N PHE A 262 7.30 19.65 -15.15
CA PHE A 262 7.78 20.19 -16.44
C PHE A 262 9.31 20.30 -16.47
N GLU A 263 9.90 20.89 -15.44
CA GLU A 263 11.35 21.05 -15.31
C GLU A 263 12.08 19.70 -15.24
N ALA A 264 11.57 18.75 -14.45
CA ALA A 264 12.17 17.43 -14.33
C ALA A 264 12.14 16.66 -15.64
N ASN A 265 11.03 16.73 -16.39
CA ASN A 265 10.94 16.13 -17.72
C ASN A 265 11.96 16.73 -18.70
N ASP A 266 12.13 18.05 -18.70
CA ASP A 266 13.08 18.72 -19.58
C ASP A 266 14.54 18.41 -19.20
N ASN A 267 14.87 18.49 -17.91
CA ASN A 267 16.19 18.11 -17.39
C ASN A 267 16.52 16.65 -17.74
N LEU A 268 15.59 15.73 -17.49
CA LEU A 268 15.77 14.32 -17.80
C LEU A 268 16.01 14.10 -19.30
N ARG A 269 15.26 14.80 -20.16
CA ARG A 269 15.43 14.72 -21.61
C ARG A 269 16.86 15.10 -22.04
N PHE A 270 17.45 16.13 -21.43
CA PHE A 270 18.83 16.53 -21.72
C PHE A 270 19.85 15.58 -21.11
N LEU A 271 19.68 15.19 -19.84
CA LEU A 271 20.57 14.28 -19.13
C LEU A 271 20.63 12.89 -19.79
N LYS A 272 19.51 12.38 -20.33
CA LYS A 272 19.49 11.12 -21.09
C LYS A 272 20.40 11.12 -22.31
N LYS A 273 20.74 12.28 -22.88
CA LYS A 273 21.72 12.38 -23.97
C LYS A 273 23.14 12.01 -23.52
N LEU A 274 23.43 12.15 -22.22
CA LEU A 274 24.73 11.80 -21.62
C LEU A 274 24.83 10.32 -21.25
N CYS A 275 23.71 9.58 -21.14
CA CYS A 275 23.72 8.16 -20.77
C CYS A 275 24.74 7.33 -21.56
N PRO A 276 24.76 7.36 -22.91
CA PRO A 276 25.62 6.45 -23.67
C PRO A 276 27.11 6.70 -23.43
N ILE A 277 27.52 7.96 -23.22
CA ILE A 277 28.92 8.30 -22.95
C ILE A 277 29.29 8.00 -21.50
N CYS A 278 28.37 8.22 -20.55
CA CYS A 278 28.57 7.88 -19.14
C CYS A 278 28.68 6.35 -18.93
N GLU A 279 27.88 5.54 -19.62
CA GLU A 279 27.97 4.08 -19.62
C GLU A 279 29.30 3.58 -20.22
N GLN A 280 29.74 4.17 -21.33
CA GLN A 280 31.04 3.88 -21.92
C GLN A 280 32.18 4.21 -20.97
N MET A 281 32.14 5.37 -20.31
CA MET A 281 33.16 5.77 -19.34
C MET A 281 33.17 4.88 -18.09
N ALA A 282 32.01 4.41 -17.63
CA ALA A 282 31.91 3.51 -16.48
C ALA A 282 32.57 2.14 -16.72
N THR A 283 32.70 1.73 -17.99
CA THR A 283 33.30 0.44 -18.39
C THR A 283 34.69 0.59 -19.02
N ALA A 284 35.14 1.82 -19.26
CA ALA A 284 36.42 2.13 -19.90
C ALA A 284 37.61 1.90 -18.96
N SER A 285 38.75 1.50 -19.53
CA SER A 285 40.01 1.50 -18.77
C SER A 285 40.53 2.93 -18.60
N PRO A 286 41.36 3.23 -17.59
CA PRO A 286 41.94 4.56 -17.40
C PRO A 286 42.67 5.11 -18.64
N PHE A 287 43.21 4.22 -19.50
CA PHE A 287 43.90 4.59 -20.73
C PHE A 287 42.94 5.12 -21.82
N ASP A 288 41.68 4.65 -21.81
CA ASP A 288 40.68 5.01 -22.82
C ASP A 288 39.98 6.34 -22.49
N ILE A 289 39.96 6.74 -21.22
CA ILE A 289 39.27 7.94 -20.72
C ILE A 289 39.64 9.23 -21.49
N PRO A 290 40.92 9.56 -21.76
CA PRO A 290 41.27 10.78 -22.48
C PRO A 290 40.63 10.89 -23.87
N SER A 291 40.38 9.76 -24.54
CA SER A 291 39.73 9.72 -25.87
C SER A 291 38.22 9.96 -25.81
N LEU A 292 37.59 9.72 -24.64
CA LEU A 292 36.16 9.90 -24.41
C LEU A 292 35.81 11.32 -23.95
N LEU A 293 36.74 12.03 -23.29
CA LEU A 293 36.54 13.39 -22.79
C LEU A 293 36.05 14.39 -23.85
N PRO A 294 36.60 14.44 -25.09
CA PRO A 294 36.11 15.38 -26.11
C PRO A 294 34.64 15.15 -26.48
N LYS A 295 34.21 13.89 -26.53
CA LYS A 295 32.81 13.51 -26.83
C LYS A 295 31.88 13.91 -25.69
N LEU A 296 32.31 13.70 -24.44
CA LEU A 296 31.58 14.14 -23.25
C LEU A 296 31.42 15.66 -23.24
N LEU A 297 32.52 16.41 -23.38
CA LEU A 297 32.52 17.87 -23.35
C LEU A 297 31.66 18.49 -24.46
N THR A 298 31.66 17.87 -25.65
CA THR A 298 30.79 18.30 -26.75
C THR A 298 29.33 18.07 -26.43
N SER A 299 28.99 16.92 -25.81
CA SER A 299 27.62 16.61 -25.39
C SER A 299 27.13 17.58 -24.31
N ILE A 300 28.00 17.93 -23.35
CA ILE A 300 27.69 18.94 -22.32
C ILE A 300 27.47 20.33 -22.95
N ARG A 301 28.34 20.72 -23.89
CA ARG A 301 28.23 22.01 -24.61
C ARG A 301 26.96 22.13 -25.46
N LEU A 302 26.35 21.02 -25.89
CA LEU A 302 25.09 21.04 -26.63
C LEU A 302 23.85 21.13 -25.71
N ILE A 303 24.05 20.94 -24.40
CA ILE A 303 23.00 21.04 -23.37
C ILE A 303 22.97 22.45 -22.76
N TRP A 304 24.15 23.06 -22.56
CA TRP A 304 24.34 24.45 -22.10
C TRP A 304 24.18 25.48 -23.22
#